data_AF-A0A0P7W0B7-F1
#
_entry.id   AF-A0A0P7W0B7-F1
#
_cell.length_a   1.000
_cell.length_b   1.000
_cell.length_c   1.000
_cell.angle_alpha   90.00
_cell.angle_beta   90.00
_cell.angle_gamma   90.00
#
_symmetry.space_group_name_H-M   'P 1'
#
loop_
_entity.id
_entity.type
_entity.pdbx_description
1 polymer ?
#
loop_
_entity_poly.entity_id
_entity_poly.type
_entity_poly.pdbx_seq_one_letter_code
_entity_poly.pdbx_strand_id
1 'polypeptide(L)'
;MDRQRKTPSGAATSLGGKAFSQEQAPLTFAPPSAQRKQKAPAMRVHIRPPEGPVIAVPAGRQAQTMRLLLDVGEQGFTSGEASPLGWARRTSEYISQLRALGVPIETIWENVPDGTRIGRYRLSEPAVALSARKPWEA
;
A
#
# COMPACT_ATOMS: atom_id res chain seq x y z
N MET A 1 -27.26 15.82 56.53
CA MET A 1 -28.58 15.19 56.77
C MET A 1 -29.34 15.29 55.46
N ASP A 2 -29.34 14.24 54.65
CA ASP A 2 -30.34 13.16 54.61
C ASP A 2 -31.34 13.44 53.46
N ARG A 3 -31.25 12.71 52.35
CA ARG A 3 -31.98 11.45 52.08
C ARG A 3 -33.50 11.58 52.20
N GLN A 4 -34.16 11.43 51.05
CA GLN A 4 -35.36 10.60 50.76
C GLN A 4 -36.29 11.32 49.76
N ARG A 5 -36.34 10.82 48.52
CA ARG A 5 -37.36 9.92 47.96
C ARG A 5 -38.79 10.44 48.08
N LYS A 6 -39.42 10.68 46.92
CA LYS A 6 -40.84 10.43 46.70
C LYS A 6 -41.12 10.18 45.23
N THR A 7 -41.34 8.91 44.88
CA THR A 7 -42.21 8.52 43.77
C THR A 7 -43.66 8.53 44.27
N PRO A 8 -44.61 8.85 43.38
CA PRO A 8 -45.74 7.94 43.14
C PRO A 8 -45.86 7.69 41.61
N SER A 9 -45.94 6.45 41.11
CA SER A 9 -46.99 5.42 41.28
C SER A 9 -48.31 5.76 40.58
N GLY A 10 -48.52 5.16 39.41
CA GLY A 10 -49.80 4.55 39.06
C GLY A 10 -50.60 5.11 37.87
N ALA A 11 -51.02 4.16 37.01
CA ALA A 11 -52.12 4.17 36.03
C ALA A 11 -51.89 4.98 34.72
N ALA A 12 -51.48 4.34 33.63
CA ALA A 12 -52.29 3.51 32.71
C ALA A 12 -53.21 4.34 31.80
N THR A 13 -52.94 4.32 30.50
CA THR A 13 -53.92 4.00 29.43
C THR A 13 -53.16 3.76 28.12
N SER A 14 -53.27 2.54 27.60
CA SER A 14 -52.82 2.08 26.30
C SER A 14 -53.26 2.97 25.14
N LEU A 15 -52.43 3.04 24.09
CA LEU A 15 -52.87 3.04 22.70
C LEU A 15 -51.68 2.74 21.76
N GLY A 16 -51.73 1.59 21.07
CA GLY A 16 -51.23 1.51 19.69
C GLY A 16 -49.80 1.02 19.43
N GLY A 17 -49.36 -0.07 20.05
CA GLY A 17 -48.19 -0.80 19.57
C GLY A 17 -48.52 -1.64 18.33
N LYS A 18 -48.42 -1.06 17.13
CA LYS A 18 -48.35 -1.84 15.88
C LYS A 18 -46.90 -2.18 15.58
N ALA A 19 -46.63 -3.47 15.53
CA ALA A 19 -45.40 -4.09 15.09
C ALA A 19 -44.95 -3.55 13.73
N PHE A 20 -43.74 -2.99 13.68
CA PHE A 20 -43.01 -2.77 12.43
C PHE A 20 -42.11 -3.97 12.21
N SER A 21 -42.63 -4.96 11.48
CA SER A 21 -41.88 -6.05 10.90
C SER A 21 -42.12 -5.98 9.40
N GLN A 22 -41.15 -5.50 8.62
CA GLN A 22 -40.87 -6.08 7.30
C GLN A 22 -39.54 -5.55 6.72
N GLU A 23 -38.71 -6.51 6.36
CA GLU A 23 -37.73 -6.50 5.26
C GLU A 23 -36.67 -5.41 5.25
N GLN A 24 -35.59 -5.66 6.00
CA GLN A 24 -34.28 -5.30 5.48
C GLN A 24 -33.95 -6.27 4.34
N ALA A 25 -34.03 -5.77 3.11
CA ALA A 25 -33.49 -6.45 1.94
C ALA A 25 -32.04 -6.86 2.22
N PRO A 26 -31.60 -8.09 1.85
CA PRO A 26 -30.19 -8.39 1.86
C PRO A 26 -29.53 -7.46 0.85
N LEU A 27 -28.75 -6.49 1.33
CA LEU A 27 -27.77 -5.81 0.50
C LEU A 27 -26.76 -6.87 0.06
N THR A 28 -27.08 -7.57 -1.04
CA THR A 28 -26.12 -8.35 -1.79
C THR A 28 -25.11 -7.36 -2.33
N PHE A 29 -24.05 -7.13 -1.55
CA PHE A 29 -22.83 -6.51 -2.02
C PHE A 29 -22.21 -7.47 -3.04
N ALA A 30 -22.64 -7.34 -4.30
CA ALA A 30 -21.87 -7.86 -5.42
C ALA A 30 -20.50 -7.19 -5.37
N PRO A 31 -19.38 -7.92 -5.29
CA PRO A 31 -18.08 -7.30 -5.40
C PRO A 31 -17.96 -6.72 -6.80
N PRO A 32 -17.49 -5.47 -7.00
CA PRO A 32 -16.97 -5.09 -8.29
C PRO A 32 -15.66 -5.87 -8.48
N SER A 33 -15.76 -7.10 -8.99
CA SER A 33 -14.64 -7.77 -9.64
C SER A 33 -14.39 -7.07 -10.97
N ALA A 34 -13.90 -5.83 -10.87
CA ALA A 34 -13.08 -5.25 -11.90
C ALA A 34 -11.81 -6.11 -11.96
N GLN A 35 -11.87 -7.22 -12.69
CA GLN A 35 -10.70 -7.86 -13.26
C GLN A 35 -10.04 -6.81 -14.15
N ARG A 36 -9.23 -5.95 -13.53
CA ARG A 36 -8.24 -5.12 -14.23
C ARG A 36 -7.48 -6.11 -15.08
N LYS A 37 -7.68 -6.06 -16.40
CA LYS A 37 -6.82 -6.70 -17.39
C LYS A 37 -5.40 -6.44 -16.92
N GLN A 38 -4.74 -7.46 -16.37
CA GLN A 38 -3.40 -7.31 -15.82
C GLN A 38 -2.53 -6.96 -17.02
N LYS A 39 -2.21 -5.68 -17.16
CA LYS A 39 -1.28 -5.21 -18.19
C LYS A 39 0.00 -6.02 -18.00
N ALA A 40 0.56 -6.50 -19.11
CA ALA A 40 1.81 -7.25 -19.09
C ALA A 40 2.85 -6.53 -18.23
N PRO A 41 3.63 -7.28 -17.42
CA PRO A 41 4.62 -6.66 -16.54
C PRO A 41 5.61 -5.86 -17.38
N ALA A 42 5.89 -4.63 -16.96
CA ALA A 42 6.83 -3.77 -17.68
C ALA A 42 8.28 -4.25 -17.51
N MET A 43 8.57 -4.96 -16.43
CA MET A 43 9.91 -5.43 -16.11
C MET A 43 9.86 -6.76 -15.37
N ARG A 44 10.84 -7.62 -15.65
CA ARG A 44 11.11 -8.82 -14.85
C ARG A 44 12.48 -8.64 -14.18
N VAL A 45 12.55 -8.91 -12.88
CA VAL A 45 13.79 -8.78 -12.10
C VAL A 45 14.14 -10.13 -11.50
N HIS A 46 15.38 -10.58 -11.67
CA HIS A 46 15.94 -11.72 -10.98
C HIS A 46 16.55 -11.24 -9.66
N ILE A 47 16.02 -11.73 -8.54
CA ILE A 47 16.61 -11.53 -7.22
C ILE A 47 17.63 -12.66 -7.00
N ARG A 48 18.83 -12.35 -6.47
CA ARG A 48 19.91 -13.31 -6.20
C ARG A 48 20.20 -14.26 -7.39
N PRO A 49 20.56 -13.75 -8.57
CA PRO A 49 20.91 -14.59 -9.69
C PRO A 49 22.16 -15.44 -9.37
N PRO A 50 22.24 -16.71 -9.85
CA PRO A 50 21.28 -17.39 -10.72
C PRO A 50 20.18 -18.18 -9.99
N GLU A 51 20.21 -18.28 -8.67
CA GLU A 51 19.38 -19.24 -7.91
C GLU A 51 18.05 -18.68 -7.39
N GLY A 52 17.88 -17.36 -7.38
CA GLY A 52 16.74 -16.74 -6.74
C GLY A 52 15.52 -16.52 -7.64
N PRO A 53 14.45 -15.93 -7.08
CA PRO A 53 13.18 -15.81 -7.79
C PRO A 53 13.21 -14.71 -8.85
N VAL A 54 12.42 -14.92 -9.92
CA VAL A 54 12.11 -13.89 -10.91
C VAL A 54 10.80 -13.21 -10.56
N ILE A 55 10.86 -11.93 -10.24
CA ILE A 55 9.71 -11.11 -9.87
C ILE A 55 9.22 -10.31 -11.08
N ALA A 56 7.93 -10.40 -11.36
CA ALA A 56 7.27 -9.58 -12.38
C ALA A 56 6.83 -8.24 -11.76
N VAL A 57 7.41 -7.14 -12.22
CA VAL A 57 7.10 -5.79 -11.73
C VAL A 57 6.08 -5.14 -12.68
N PRO A 58 4.93 -4.67 -12.17
CA PRO A 58 3.93 -4.03 -13.01
C PRO A 58 4.43 -2.69 -13.58
N ALA A 59 3.79 -2.26 -14.66
CA ALA A 59 4.11 -1.00 -15.34
C ALA A 59 3.83 0.25 -14.48
N GLY A 60 4.40 1.38 -14.90
CA GLY A 60 4.19 2.68 -14.27
C GLY A 60 5.20 2.98 -13.17
N ARG A 61 4.75 3.59 -12.07
CA ARG A 61 5.64 4.10 -11.01
C ARG A 61 6.38 2.99 -10.26
N GLN A 62 5.82 1.80 -10.15
CA GLN A 62 6.50 0.63 -9.56
C GLN A 62 7.72 0.21 -10.39
N ALA A 63 7.57 0.09 -11.71
CA ALA A 63 8.70 -0.21 -12.62
C ALA A 63 9.76 0.90 -12.61
N GLN A 64 9.36 2.18 -12.55
CA GLN A 64 10.31 3.29 -12.42
C GLN A 64 11.05 3.28 -11.09
N THR A 65 10.36 2.98 -9.99
CA THR A 65 10.96 2.83 -8.66
C THR A 65 11.94 1.67 -8.64
N MET A 66 11.56 0.54 -9.22
CA MET A 66 12.44 -0.62 -9.32
C MET A 66 13.66 -0.33 -10.20
N ARG A 67 13.47 0.40 -11.30
CA ARG A 67 14.60 0.83 -12.14
C ARG A 67 15.57 1.70 -11.36
N LEU A 68 15.06 2.66 -10.59
CA LEU A 68 15.88 3.51 -9.75
C LEU A 68 16.65 2.68 -8.71
N LEU A 69 16.01 1.73 -8.03
CA LEU A 69 16.68 0.81 -7.09
C LEU A 69 17.83 0.03 -7.74
N LEU A 70 17.64 -0.43 -8.97
CA LEU A 70 18.67 -1.14 -9.72
C LEU A 70 19.81 -0.20 -10.16
N ASP A 71 19.49 1.03 -10.57
CA ASP A 71 20.47 2.01 -11.05
C ASP A 71 21.35 2.55 -9.90
N VAL A 72 20.78 2.78 -8.71
CA VAL A 72 21.55 3.21 -7.52
C VAL A 72 22.21 2.06 -6.76
N GLY A 73 21.74 0.83 -6.96
CA GLY A 73 22.29 -0.39 -6.36
C GLY A 73 22.33 -0.33 -4.82
N GLU A 74 23.47 -0.73 -4.26
CA GLU A 74 23.69 -0.81 -2.80
C GLU A 74 23.67 0.56 -2.10
N GLN A 75 23.90 1.65 -2.83
CA GLN A 75 23.83 3.00 -2.28
C GLN A 75 22.39 3.37 -1.89
N GLY A 76 21.40 2.77 -2.54
CA GLY A 76 19.99 3.12 -2.33
C GLY A 76 19.67 4.57 -2.65
N PHE A 77 18.44 4.97 -2.36
CA PHE A 77 18.00 6.34 -2.51
C PHE A 77 16.97 6.72 -1.43
N THR A 78 16.88 8.01 -1.16
CA THR A 78 15.91 8.60 -0.24
C THR A 78 14.73 9.18 -1.02
N SER A 79 13.58 9.38 -0.35
CA SER A 79 12.44 10.05 -0.98
C SER A 79 12.79 11.44 -1.52
N GLY A 80 13.74 12.15 -0.90
CA GLY A 80 14.24 13.44 -1.39
C GLY A 80 14.97 13.31 -2.72
N GLU A 81 15.85 12.32 -2.87
CA GLU A 81 16.59 12.05 -4.12
C GLU A 81 15.66 11.60 -5.27
N ALA A 82 14.50 11.00 -4.95
CA ALA A 82 13.46 10.71 -5.93
C ALA A 82 12.57 11.93 -6.29
N SER A 83 12.71 13.07 -5.60
CA SER A 83 11.85 14.25 -5.80
C SER A 83 11.98 14.94 -7.15
N PRO A 84 13.18 15.04 -7.78
CA PRO A 84 13.31 15.54 -9.15
C PRO A 84 12.48 14.75 -10.17
N LEU A 85 12.11 13.52 -9.85
CA LEU A 85 11.30 12.66 -10.72
C LEU A 85 9.79 12.92 -10.57
N GLY A 86 9.37 13.77 -9.62
CA GLY A 86 7.99 14.25 -9.46
C GLY A 86 7.04 13.30 -8.72
N TRP A 87 7.52 12.16 -8.21
CA TRP A 87 6.68 11.15 -7.51
C TRP A 87 7.12 10.79 -6.08
N ALA A 88 8.09 11.53 -5.53
CA ALA A 88 8.65 11.30 -4.19
C ALA A 88 7.63 11.19 -3.05
N ARG A 89 6.49 11.88 -3.15
CA ARG A 89 5.43 11.84 -2.13
C ARG A 89 4.86 10.44 -1.89
N ARG A 90 4.97 9.53 -2.87
CA ARG A 90 4.46 8.16 -2.79
C ARG A 90 5.58 7.10 -2.84
N THR A 91 6.84 7.49 -2.66
CA THR A 91 7.96 6.55 -2.66
C THR A 91 7.74 5.41 -1.66
N SER A 92 7.32 5.71 -0.43
CA SER A 92 7.03 4.70 0.58
C SER A 92 5.93 3.72 0.16
N GLU A 93 4.89 4.20 -0.53
CA GLU A 93 3.81 3.38 -1.08
C GLU A 93 4.33 2.42 -2.16
N TYR A 94 5.13 2.91 -3.11
CA TYR A 94 5.70 2.08 -4.17
C TYR A 94 6.71 1.06 -3.63
N ILE A 95 7.51 1.43 -2.65
CA ILE A 95 8.42 0.52 -1.96
C ILE A 95 7.62 -0.57 -1.22
N SER A 96 6.53 -0.22 -0.54
CA SER A 96 5.65 -1.20 0.12
C SER A 96 5.05 -2.18 -0.89
N GLN A 97 4.59 -1.68 -2.04
CA GLN A 97 4.07 -2.54 -3.12
C GLN A 97 5.14 -3.46 -3.70
N LEU A 98 6.37 -2.98 -3.91
CA LEU A 98 7.47 -3.81 -4.39
C LEU A 98 7.88 -4.88 -3.37
N ARG A 99 7.87 -4.56 -2.07
CA ARG A 99 8.07 -5.55 -1.00
C ARG A 99 6.99 -6.62 -1.00
N ALA A 100 5.73 -6.24 -1.22
CA ALA A 100 4.63 -7.20 -1.33
C ALA A 100 4.78 -8.16 -2.53
N LEU A 101 5.52 -7.76 -3.57
CA LEU A 101 5.89 -8.63 -4.70
C LEU A 101 7.09 -9.53 -4.41
N GLY A 102 7.68 -9.43 -3.22
CA GLY A 102 8.86 -10.21 -2.81
C GLY A 102 10.20 -9.56 -3.12
N VAL A 103 10.22 -8.28 -3.54
CA VAL A 103 11.50 -7.58 -3.77
C VAL A 103 12.15 -7.31 -2.42
N PRO A 104 13.39 -7.76 -2.18
CA PRO A 104 14.08 -7.60 -0.90
C PRO A 104 14.61 -6.18 -0.78
N ILE A 105 13.77 -5.29 -0.25
CA ILE A 105 14.10 -3.87 -0.06
C ILE A 105 14.20 -3.59 1.44
N GLU A 106 15.35 -3.11 1.89
CA GLU A 106 15.53 -2.62 3.25
C GLU A 106 15.39 -1.09 3.32
N THR A 107 15.07 -0.60 4.53
CA THR A 107 15.06 0.83 4.82
C THR A 107 16.11 1.09 5.90
N ILE A 108 17.16 1.81 5.53
CA ILE A 108 18.16 2.32 6.46
C ILE A 108 17.70 3.72 6.87
N TRP A 109 17.70 3.98 8.17
CA TRP A 109 17.36 5.30 8.66
C TRP A 109 18.62 6.10 8.94
N GLU A 110 18.73 7.27 8.31
CA GLU A 110 19.85 8.19 8.45
C GLU A 110 19.38 9.45 9.20
N ASN A 111 20.23 9.95 10.10
CA ASN A 111 20.00 11.24 10.75
C ASN A 111 20.69 12.32 9.93
N VAL A 112 19.93 13.31 9.47
CA VAL A 112 20.52 14.50 8.84
C VAL A 112 20.92 15.54 9.90
N PRO A 113 21.82 16.50 9.58
CA PRO A 113 22.33 17.47 10.56
C PRO A 113 21.26 18.27 11.31
N ASP A 114 20.08 18.42 10.71
CA ASP A 114 18.91 19.10 11.28
C ASP A 114 18.12 18.22 12.28
N GLY A 115 18.63 17.05 12.66
CA GLY A 115 17.95 16.10 13.56
C GLY A 115 16.79 15.35 12.90
N THR A 116 16.44 15.68 11.65
CA THR A 116 15.45 14.94 10.87
C THR A 116 15.95 13.53 10.53
N ARG A 117 15.06 12.54 10.60
CA ARG A 117 15.37 11.15 10.24
C ARG A 117 14.81 10.83 8.86
N ILE A 118 15.68 10.47 7.91
CA ILE A 118 15.29 10.12 6.54
C ILE A 118 15.46 8.62 6.29
N GLY A 119 14.52 8.03 5.56
CA GLY A 119 14.60 6.63 5.13
C GLY A 119 15.31 6.53 3.78
N ARG A 120 16.39 5.76 3.73
CA ARG A 120 17.09 5.34 2.51
C ARG A 120 16.68 3.92 2.15
N TYR A 121 16.15 3.74 0.95
CA TYR A 121 15.70 2.47 0.43
C TYR A 121 16.78 1.86 -0.47
N ARG A 122 17.18 0.63 -0.19
CA ARG A 122 18.12 -0.12 -1.05
C ARG A 122 17.69 -1.57 -1.19
N LEU A 123 18.19 -2.23 -2.21
CA LEU A 123 18.06 -3.67 -2.34
C LEU A 123 18.98 -4.34 -1.31
N SER A 124 18.43 -5.22 -0.48
CA SER A 124 19.23 -5.99 0.49
C SER A 124 19.88 -7.22 -0.15
N GLU A 125 19.53 -7.53 -1.39
CA GLU A 125 20.08 -8.65 -2.17
C GLU A 125 20.39 -8.16 -3.59
N PRO A 126 21.42 -8.73 -4.25
CA PRO A 126 21.71 -8.39 -5.64
C PRO A 126 20.52 -8.72 -6.53
N ALA A 127 20.17 -7.80 -7.43
CA ALA A 127 19.07 -7.99 -8.37
C ALA A 127 19.45 -7.49 -9.76
N VAL A 128 18.97 -8.17 -10.79
CA VAL A 128 19.23 -7.82 -12.19
C VAL A 128 17.94 -7.82 -13.00
N ALA A 129 17.78 -6.82 -13.88
CA ALA A 129 16.66 -6.81 -14.82
C ALA A 129 16.90 -7.85 -15.93
N LEU A 130 15.95 -8.79 -16.12
CA LEU A 130 16.09 -9.89 -17.08
C LEU A 130 15.62 -9.56 -18.51
N SER A 131 14.89 -8.47 -18.66
CA SER A 131 14.56 -7.82 -19.93
C SER A 131 13.59 -6.70 -19.62
N ALA A 132 14.02 -5.47 -19.85
CA ALA A 132 13.08 -4.38 -20.09
C ALA A 132 12.70 -4.48 -21.57
N ARG A 133 11.51 -4.97 -21.90
CA ARG A 133 10.88 -4.46 -23.14
C ARG A 133 10.76 -2.96 -22.89
N LYS A 134 11.57 -2.12 -23.54
CA LYS A 134 11.39 -0.66 -23.49
C LYS A 134 9.94 -0.38 -23.93
N PRO A 135 9.01 0.00 -23.04
CA PRO A 135 7.64 0.27 -23.44
C PRO A 135 7.42 1.76 -23.75
N TRP A 136 8.49 2.55 -23.94
CA TRP A 136 8.43 4.00 -24.07
C TRP A 136 9.03 4.58 -25.37
N GLU A 137 9.44 3.73 -26.34
CA GLU A 137 9.80 4.16 -27.71
C GLU A 137 8.65 3.94 -28.72
N ALA A 138 7.41 4.27 -28.34
CA ALA A 138 6.26 4.27 -29.25
C ALA A 138 5.43 5.54 -29.08
#